data_AF-A0A2H6GMY7-F1
#
_entry.id   AF-A0A2H6GMY7-F1
#
_cell.length_a   1.000
_cell.length_b   1.000
_cell.length_c   1.000
_cell.angle_alpha   90.00
_cell.angle_beta   90.00
_cell.angle_gamma   90.00
#
_symmetry.space_group_name_H-M   'P 1'
#
loop_
_entity.id
_entity.type
_entity.pdbx_description
1 polymer ?
#
loop_
_entity_poly.entity_id
_entity_poly.type
_entity_poly.pdbx_seq_one_letter_code
_entity_poly.pdbx_strand_id
1 'polypeptide(L)' 'MSKVTIAAEIWSFLKERKKLIFLPLIVLLILLAVFAIVAEVPVLTPFIYALF' A
#
# COMPACT_ATOMS: atom_id res chain seq x y z
N MET A 1 -0.81 34.23 -6.96
CA MET A 1 -1.21 33.06 -6.15
C MET A 1 0.02 32.56 -5.42
N SER A 2 0.07 32.62 -4.09
CA SER A 2 1.27 32.21 -3.33
C SER A 2 1.39 30.68 -3.31
N LYS A 3 2.60 30.13 -3.50
CA LYS A 3 2.85 28.67 -3.50
C LYS A 3 2.48 28.00 -2.17
N VAL A 4 2.47 28.77 -1.08
CA VAL A 4 2.13 28.33 0.28
C VAL A 4 0.65 27.96 0.39
N THR A 5 -0.21 28.64 -0.37
CA THR A 5 -1.67 28.41 -0.34
C THR A 5 -2.06 27.07 -0.95
N ILE A 6 -1.39 26.67 -2.05
CA ILE A 6 -1.63 25.38 -2.73
C ILE A 6 -1.27 24.21 -1.82
N ALA A 7 -0.14 24.30 -1.11
CA ALA A 7 0.28 23.25 -0.17
C ALA A 7 -0.73 23.07 0.98
N ALA A 8 -1.29 24.17 1.48
CA ALA A 8 -2.31 24.13 2.54
C ALA A 8 -3.64 23.50 2.07
N GLU A 9 -4.08 23.83 0.85
CA GLU A 9 -5.27 23.25 0.23
C GLU A 9 -5.11 21.74 0.00
N ILE A 10 -3.96 21.31 -0.52
CA ILE A 10 -3.64 19.89 -0.68
C ILE A 10 -3.63 19.19 0.68
N TRP A 11 -3.01 19.80 1.71
CA TRP A 11 -3.01 19.22 3.06
C TRP A 11 -4.41 19.09 3.67
N SER A 12 -5.29 20.07 3.45
CA SER A 12 -6.70 20.01 3.84
C SER A 12 -7.43 18.86 3.14
N PHE A 13 -7.24 18.73 1.83
CA PHE A 13 -7.86 17.69 1.01
C PHE A 13 -7.39 16.27 1.42
N LEU A 14 -6.09 16.12 1.70
CA LEU A 14 -5.51 14.87 2.21
C LEU A 14 -6.06 14.53 3.60
N LYS A 15 -6.32 15.53 4.46
CA LYS A 15 -6.95 15.33 5.77
C LYS A 15 -8.37 14.78 5.65
N GLU A 16 -9.14 15.29 4.70
CA GLU A 16 -10.53 14.89 4.44
C GLU A 16 -10.64 13.46 3.86
N ARG A 17 -9.64 13.06 3.05
CA ARG A 17 -9.61 11.76 2.36
C ARG A 17 -8.62 10.77 2.96
N LYS A 18 -8.19 10.95 4.22
CA LYS A 18 -7.26 10.02 4.90
C LYS A 18 -7.68 8.56 4.72
N LYS A 19 -8.97 8.25 4.89
CA LYS A 19 -9.49 6.89 4.72
C LYS A 19 -9.19 6.29 3.33
N LEU A 20 -9.30 7.08 2.25
CA LEU A 20 -9.03 6.64 0.89
C LEU A 20 -7.54 6.47 0.59
N ILE A 21 -6.66 7.16 1.31
CA ILE A 21 -5.20 7.07 1.13
C ILE A 21 -4.62 5.90 1.93
N PHE A 22 -5.14 5.66 3.13
CA PHE A 22 -4.69 4.54 3.96
C PHE A 22 -5.29 3.20 3.51
N LEU A 23 -6.46 3.19 2.87
CA LEU A 23 -7.07 1.98 2.32
C LEU A 23 -6.13 1.19 1.39
N PRO A 24 -5.54 1.77 0.32
CA PRO A 24 -4.66 1.04 -0.59
C PRO A 24 -3.40 0.50 0.11
N LEU A 25 -2.84 1.25 1.07
CA LEU A 25 -1.71 0.78 1.86
C LEU A 25 -2.08 -0.47 2.69
N ILE A 26 -3.23 -0.43 3.37
CA ILE A 26 -3.74 -1.56 4.16
C ILE A 26 -4.03 -2.77 3.26
N VAL A 27 -4.65 -2.55 2.09
CA VAL A 27 -4.91 -3.62 1.10
C VAL A 27 -3.60 -4.27 0.64
N LEU A 28 -2.56 -3.47 0.36
CA LEU A 28 -1.25 -4.01 -0.02
C LEU A 28 -0.64 -4.85 1.11
N LEU A 29 -0.70 -4.38 2.35
CA LEU A 29 -0.20 -5.13 3.51
C LEU A 29 -0.94 -6.45 3.71
N ILE A 30 -2.26 -6.46 3.54
CA ILE A 30 -3.06 -7.69 3.60
C ILE A 30 -2.67 -8.64 2.47
N LEU A 31 -2.51 -8.15 1.23
CA LEU A 31 -2.07 -8.97 0.11
C LEU A 31 -0.70 -9.59 0.36
N LEU A 32 0.25 -8.83 0.90
CA LEU A 32 1.57 -9.33 1.25
C LEU A 32 1.52 -10.36 2.38
N ALA A 33 0.68 -10.15 3.40
CA ALA A 33 0.49 -11.13 4.48
C ALA A 33 -0.09 -12.45 3.96
N VAL A 34 -1.12 -12.39 3.10
CA VAL A 34 -1.71 -13.56 2.43
C VAL A 34 -0.66 -14.26 1.56
N PHE A 35 0.11 -13.49 0.78
CA PHE A 35 1.18 -14.02 -0.05
C PHE A 35 2.24 -14.74 0.78
N ALA A 36 2.66 -14.17 1.91
CA ALA A 36 3.64 -14.80 2.80
C ALA A 36 3.15 -16.11 3.42
N ILE A 37 1.86 -16.20 3.80
CA ILE A 37 1.27 -17.43 4.34
C ILE A 37 1.21 -18.52 3.25
N VAL A 38 0.85 -18.14 2.02
CA VAL A 38 0.71 -19.07 0.90
C VAL A 38 2.07 -19.47 0.30
N ALA A 39 3.08 -18.62 0.45
CA ALA A 39 4.45 -18.86 0.00
C ALA A 39 5.08 -20.13 0.63
N GLU A 40 4.70 -20.50 1.86
CA GLU A 40 5.19 -21.71 2.51
C GLU A 40 4.60 -23.01 1.93
N VAL A 41 3.61 -22.92 1.03
CA VAL A 41 3.04 -24.09 0.36
C VAL A 41 4.11 -24.74 -0.52
N PRO A 42 4.43 -26.04 -0.33
CA PRO A 42 5.53 -26.72 -1.04
C PRO A 42 5.48 -26.63 -2.58
N VAL A 43 4.27 -26.51 -3.14
CA VAL A 43 4.03 -26.37 -4.58
C VAL A 43 4.46 -24.99 -5.11
N LEU A 44 4.47 -23.97 -4.26
CA LEU A 44 4.79 -22.58 -4.62
C LEU A 44 6.24 -22.19 -4.29
N THR A 45 6.93 -23.00 -3.49
CA THR A 45 8.34 -22.80 -3.13
C THR A 45 9.28 -22.58 -4.34
N PRO A 46 9.14 -23.27 -5.49
CA PRO A 46 9.98 -23.03 -6.67
C PRO A 46 9.83 -21.62 -7.27
N PHE A 47 8.66 -20.99 -7.13
CA PHE A 47 8.42 -19.63 -7.63
C PHE A 47 9.09 -18.57 -6.76
N ILE A 48 9.20 -18.82 -5.45
CA ILE A 48 9.93 -17.94 -4.53
C ILE A 48 11.41 -17.94 -4.89
N TYR A 49 12.02 -19.10 -5.06
CA TYR A 49 13.43 -19.21 -5.49
C TYR A 49 13.71 -18.63 -6.88
N ALA A 50 12.69 -18.42 -7.71
CA ALA A 50 12.85 -17.78 -9.01
C ALA A 50 12.75 -16.24 -8.95
N LEU A 51 12.08 -15.70 -7.94
CA LEU A 51 11.88 -14.26 -7.75
C LEU A 51 12.93 -13.60 -6.84
N PHE A 52 13.58 -14.40 -5.97
CA PHE A 52 14.67 -13.99 -5.08
C PHE A 52 16.01 -14.54 -5.58
#